data_AF-A0A497I054-F1
#
_entry.id   AF-A0A497I054-F1
#
_cell.length_a   1.000
_cell.length_b   1.000
_cell.length_c   1.000
_cell.angle_alpha   90.00
_cell.angle_beta   90.00
_cell.angle_gamma   90.00
#
_symmetry.space_group_name_H-M   'P 1'
#
loop_
_entity.id
_entity.type
_entity.pdbx_description
1 polymer ?
#
loop_
_entity_poly.entity_id
_entity_poly.type
_entity_poly.pdbx_seq_one_letter_code
_entity_poly.pdbx_strand_id
1 'polypeptide(L)' 'MMIIETENLTKYYGKIRGIENLSFSIEKGEIFGFLGPNGAGKTTTIRKDLSCLLLQSWKNPDRA' A
#
# COMPACT_ATOMS: atom_id res chain seq x y z
N MET A 1 7.02 15.71 3.86
CA MET A 1 6.72 15.71 2.39
C MET A 1 6.06 14.39 2.09
N MET A 2 4.79 14.42 1.69
CA MET A 2 4.02 13.21 1.41
C MET A 2 4.50 12.56 0.11
N ILE A 3 4.88 11.28 0.18
CA ILE A 3 5.41 10.54 -0.98
C ILE A 3 4.42 9.51 -1.51
N ILE A 4 3.48 9.07 -0.67
CA ILE A 4 2.44 8.10 -1.03
C ILE A 4 1.13 8.59 -0.44
N GLU A 5 0.09 8.52 -1.26
CA GLU A 5 -1.28 8.79 -0.86
C GLU A 5 -2.16 7.72 -1.49
N THR A 6 -3.08 7.17 -0.73
CA THR A 6 -4.02 6.16 -1.17
C THR A 6 -5.36 6.43 -0.52
N GLU A 7 -6.42 6.42 -1.33
CA GLU A 7 -7.80 6.59 -0.87
C GLU A 7 -8.65 5.41 -1.32
N ASN A 8 -9.45 4.87 -0.38
CA ASN A 8 -10.47 3.84 -0.61
C ASN A 8 -9.95 2.60 -1.34
N LEU A 9 -8.68 2.22 -1.13
CA LEU A 9 -8.07 1.07 -1.81
C LEU A 9 -8.79 -0.21 -1.41
N THR A 10 -9.37 -0.85 -2.41
CA THR A 10 -10.08 -2.12 -2.25
C THR A 10 -9.49 -3.13 -3.22
N LYS A 11 -9.08 -4.28 -2.70
CA LYS A 11 -8.47 -5.36 -3.47
C LYS A 11 -9.05 -6.72 -3.10
N TYR A 12 -9.46 -7.43 -4.13
CA TYR A 12 -9.92 -8.81 -4.05
C TYR A 12 -8.84 -9.76 -4.52
N TYR A 13 -8.67 -10.87 -3.81
CA TYR A 13 -7.85 -12.01 -4.21
C TYR A 13 -8.80 -13.16 -4.56
N GLY A 14 -9.20 -13.21 -5.83
CA GLY A 14 -10.26 -14.13 -6.28
C GLY A 14 -11.59 -13.79 -5.61
N LYS A 15 -12.14 -14.74 -4.84
CA LYS A 15 -13.40 -14.57 -4.10
C LYS A 15 -13.24 -13.95 -2.71
N ILE A 16 -12.00 -13.80 -2.22
CA ILE A 16 -11.72 -13.31 -0.87
C ILE A 16 -11.37 -11.82 -0.93
N ARG A 17 -12.00 -11.00 -0.07
CA ARG A 17 -11.59 -9.61 0.15
C ARG A 17 -10.25 -9.61 0.90
N GLY A 18 -9.21 -9.06 0.26
CA GLY A 18 -7.90 -8.93 0.87
C GLY A 18 -7.67 -7.58 1.52
N ILE A 19 -8.05 -6.51 0.82
CA ILE A 19 -8.00 -5.13 1.30
C ILE A 19 -9.37 -4.53 1.03
N GLU A 20 -9.94 -3.86 2.02
CA GLU A 20 -11.24 -3.21 1.88
C GLU A 20 -11.16 -1.80 2.44
N ASN A 21 -11.46 -0.83 1.59
CA ASN A 21 -11.55 0.58 1.93
C ASN A 21 -10.34 1.15 2.71
N LEU A 22 -9.12 0.81 2.27
CA LEU A 22 -7.90 1.26 2.92
C LEU A 22 -7.48 2.64 2.39
N SER A 23 -7.49 3.64 3.26
CA SER A 23 -6.98 4.98 2.99
C SER A 23 -5.80 5.30 3.91
N PHE A 24 -4.66 5.72 3.35
CA PHE A 24 -3.48 6.10 4.11
C PHE A 24 -2.56 7.02 3.30
N SER A 25 -1.77 7.81 4.00
CA SER A 25 -0.70 8.65 3.46
C SER A 25 0.60 8.27 4.15
N ILE A 26 1.72 8.33 3.43
CA ILE A 26 3.06 8.12 3.98
C ILE A 26 3.93 9.32 3.65
N GLU A 27 4.59 9.84 4.67
CA GLU A 27 5.58 10.90 4.54
C GLU A 27 6.99 10.36 4.27
N LYS A 28 7.81 11.19 3.65
CA LYS A 28 9.23 10.91 3.43
C LYS A 28 9.92 10.65 4.76
N GLY A 29 10.57 9.49 4.86
CA GLY A 29 11.31 9.06 6.06
C GLY A 29 10.42 8.40 7.13
N GLU A 30 9.12 8.26 6.88
CA GLU A 30 8.21 7.56 7.78
C GLU A 30 8.36 6.03 7.65
N ILE A 31 8.35 5.33 8.78
CA ILE A 31 8.38 3.86 8.83
C ILE A 31 6.94 3.37 8.87
N PHE A 32 6.52 2.68 7.82
CA PHE A 32 5.19 2.08 7.71
C PHE A 32 5.27 0.55 7.68
N GLY A 33 4.30 -0.13 8.29
CA GLY A 33 4.21 -1.58 8.31
C GLY A 33 2.79 -2.09 8.52
N PHE A 34 2.51 -3.30 8.03
CA PHE A 34 1.22 -3.97 8.24
C PHE A 34 1.31 -4.93 9.44
N LEU A 35 0.34 -4.84 10.35
CA LEU A 35 0.18 -5.74 11.49
C LEU A 35 -1.13 -6.53 11.38
N GLY A 36 -1.12 -7.81 11.77
CA GLY A 36 -2.29 -8.68 11.69
C GLY A 36 -1.93 -10.17 11.78
N PRO A 37 -2.92 -11.07 11.88
CA PRO A 37 -2.71 -12.51 12.01
C PRO A 37 -2.14 -13.17 10.74
N ASN A 38 -1.60 -14.38 10.86
CA ASN A 38 -1.13 -15.15 9.71
C ASN A 38 -2.29 -15.39 8.74
N GLY A 39 -2.05 -15.20 7.44
CA GLY A 39 -3.09 -15.28 6.41
C GLY A 39 -3.92 -14.01 6.19
N ALA A 40 -3.74 -12.94 6.98
CA ALA A 40 -4.46 -11.67 6.81
C ALA A 40 -4.04 -10.85 5.56
N GLY A 41 -3.23 -11.41 4.66
CA GLY A 41 -2.85 -10.74 3.41
C GLY A 41 -1.67 -9.75 3.50
N LYS A 42 -1.08 -9.51 4.67
CA LYS A 42 0.05 -8.55 4.89
C LYS A 42 1.15 -8.62 3.82
N THR A 43 1.76 -9.79 3.64
CA THR A 43 2.85 -9.99 2.67
C THR A 43 2.39 -9.81 1.23
N THR A 44 1.13 -10.18 0.94
CA THR A 44 0.53 -10.04 -0.39
C THR A 44 0.27 -8.56 -0.71
N THR A 45 -0.27 -7.80 0.24
CA THR A 45 -0.50 -6.36 0.14
C THR A 45 0.81 -5.59 -0.09
N ILE A 46 1.87 -5.90 0.67
CA ILE A 46 3.19 -5.26 0.49
C ILE A 46 3.77 -5.56 -0.91
N ARG A 47 3.75 -6.83 -1.33
CA ARG A 47 4.39 -7.25 -2.58
C ARG A 47 3.64 -6.87 -3.85
N LYS A 48 2.31 -6.93 -3.85
CA LYS A 48 1.53 -6.75 -5.09
C LYS A 48 1.02 -5.33 -5.23
N ASP A 49 0.45 -4.79 -4.17
CA ASP A 49 -0.25 -3.52 -4.24
C ASP A 49 0.71 -2.36 -3.89
N LEU A 50 1.41 -2.45 -2.76
CA LEU A 50 2.33 -1.39 -2.34
C LEU A 50 3.58 -1.31 -3.22
N SER A 51 4.13 -2.44 -3.67
CA SER A 51 5.30 -2.43 -4.58
C SER A 51 4.97 -1.74 -5.91
N CYS A 52 3.75 -1.86 -6.42
CA CYS A 52 3.32 -1.15 -7.62
C CYS A 52 3.21 0.37 -7.36
N LEU A 53 2.55 0.76 -6.25
CA LEU A 53 2.42 2.16 -5.82
C LEU A 53 3.77 2.85 -5.55
N LEU A 54 4.70 2.16 -4.92
CA LEU A 54 6.05 2.65 -4.62
C LEU A 54 6.88 2.83 -5.89
N LEU A 55 6.78 1.88 -6.84
CA LEU A 55 7.46 2.01 -8.14
C LEU A 55 6.89 3.17 -8.98
N GLN A 56 5.59 3.45 -8.87
CA GLN A 56 4.98 4.60 -9.53
C GLN A 56 5.43 5.92 -8.91
N SER A 57 5.55 5.97 -7.57
CA SER A 57 6.05 7.16 -6.87
C SER A 57 7.53 7.44 -7.16
N TRP A 58 8.38 6.39 -7.21
CA TRP A 58 9.80 6.53 -7.57
C TRP A 58 10.01 7.00 -9.02
N LYS A 59 9.13 6.62 -9.95
CA LYS A 59 9.18 7.05 -11.35
C LYS A 59 8.76 8.51 -11.57
N ASN A 60 8.26 9.19 -10.54
CA ASN A 60 7.82 10.57 -10.62
C ASN A 60 8.73 11.45 -9.73
N PRO A 61 9.89 11.91 -10.26
CA PRO A 61 10.94 12.57 -9.46
C PRO A 61 10.48 13.88 -8.81
N ASP A 62 9.40 14.49 -9.30
CA ASP A 62 8.80 15.70 -8.73
C ASP A 62 8.07 15.47 -7.39
N ARG A 63 7.89 14.20 -6.97
CA ARG A 63 7.26 13.81 -5.70
C ARG A 63 8.22 13.17 -4.68
N ALA A 64 9.51 13.01 -5.02
CA ALA A 64 10.52 12.31 -4.20
C ALA A 64 11.36 13.24 -3.30
#